data_AF-A0A2S1YPB5-F1
#
_entry.id   AF-A0A2S1YPB5-F1
#
_cell.length_a   1.000
_cell.length_b   1.000
_cell.length_c   1.000
_cell.angle_alpha   90.00
_cell.angle_beta   90.00
_cell.angle_gamma   90.00
#
_symmetry.space_group_name_H-M   'P 1'
#
loop_
_entity.id
_entity.type
_entity.pdbx_description
1 polymer ?
#
loop_
_entity_poly.entity_id
_entity_poly.type
_entity_poly.pdbx_seq_one_letter_code
_entity_poly.pdbx_strand_id
1 'polypeptide(L)'
;MLFAGCIAGAAQETEENKELQSGATSVKLSQEVMNPTTLARQLQLEEYAIFKTEGQDGFAQNFRFRGIIPLKEGFLIKVPQLIRVITFLNTAPDGKTGLGDLTLNRFFLLTKKGWGEFGAGWNIQIPTRTDDQLGSPQWSIGPAFTVIFTDL
;
A
#
# COMPACT_ATOMS: atom_id res chain seq x y z
N MET A 1 29.97 22.73 55.43
CA MET A 1 30.29 21.38 54.93
C MET A 1 29.08 20.81 54.21
N LEU A 2 29.34 19.96 53.23
CA LEU A 2 28.60 19.65 52.00
C LEU A 2 27.09 19.34 52.09
N PHE A 3 26.40 19.79 51.03
CA PHE A 3 25.09 19.34 50.53
C PHE A 3 25.16 17.86 50.09
N ALA A 4 24.13 17.10 50.45
CA ALA A 4 23.77 15.82 49.81
C ALA A 4 22.36 15.98 49.24
N GLY A 5 22.20 15.78 47.93
CA GLY A 5 20.89 15.91 47.29
C GLY A 5 20.88 15.36 45.86
N CYS A 6 20.22 14.21 45.71
CA CYS A 6 19.41 13.78 44.56
C CYS A 6 19.97 13.95 43.14
N ILE A 7 20.61 12.91 42.58
CA ILE A 7 20.79 12.76 41.11
C ILE A 7 20.57 11.29 40.70
N ALA A 8 19.39 10.73 40.96
CA ALA A 8 19.05 9.36 40.50
C ALA A 8 17.70 9.24 39.75
N GLY A 9 16.81 10.24 39.80
CA GLY A 9 15.46 10.13 39.21
C GLY A 9 15.32 10.50 37.73
N ALA A 10 16.16 11.40 37.20
CA ALA A 10 15.95 11.99 35.87
C ALA A 10 16.36 11.09 34.68
N ALA A 11 17.24 10.11 34.90
CA ALA A 11 17.72 9.23 33.83
C ALA A 11 16.69 8.14 33.47
N GLN A 12 16.00 7.58 34.46
CA GLN A 12 15.04 6.48 34.28
C GLN A 12 13.75 6.93 33.56
N GLU A 13 13.22 8.12 33.90
CA GLU A 13 12.03 8.67 33.21
C GLU A 13 12.29 8.97 31.73
N THR A 14 13.54 9.26 31.35
CA THR A 14 13.90 9.61 29.97
C THR A 14 14.03 8.37 29.07
N GLU A 15 14.44 7.23 29.64
CA GLU A 15 14.56 5.95 28.92
C GLU A 15 13.19 5.27 28.77
N GLU A 16 12.38 5.23 29.83
CA GLU A 16 11.02 4.68 29.80
C GLU A 16 10.12 5.46 28.81
N ASN A 17 10.24 6.79 28.76
CA ASN A 17 9.47 7.64 27.84
C ASN A 17 9.97 7.52 26.38
N LYS A 18 11.26 7.23 26.16
CA LYS A 18 11.80 6.89 24.82
C LYS A 18 11.32 5.52 24.34
N GLU A 19 11.25 4.53 25.21
CA GLU A 19 10.74 3.19 24.88
C GLU A 19 9.22 3.21 24.64
N LEU A 20 8.45 3.95 25.45
CA LEU A 20 7.01 4.18 25.24
C LEU A 20 6.72 4.96 23.96
N GLN A 21 7.50 5.99 23.64
CA GLN A 21 7.38 6.71 22.35
C GLN A 21 7.79 5.83 21.16
N SER A 22 8.82 5.00 21.31
CA SER A 22 9.24 4.04 20.28
C SER A 22 8.16 2.97 20.01
N GLY A 23 7.57 2.41 21.07
CA GLY A 23 6.44 1.48 21.01
C GLY A 23 5.19 2.11 20.37
N ALA A 24 4.79 3.30 20.81
CA ALA A 24 3.64 4.01 20.22
C ALA A 24 3.90 4.42 18.75
N THR A 25 5.13 4.80 18.41
CA THR A 25 5.52 5.16 17.04
C THR A 25 5.54 3.94 16.12
N SER A 26 6.04 2.80 16.59
CA SER A 26 6.06 1.54 15.82
C SER A 26 4.65 0.99 15.57
N VAL A 27 3.75 1.03 16.56
CA VAL A 27 2.35 0.64 16.40
C VAL A 27 1.62 1.57 15.43
N LYS A 28 1.79 2.89 15.58
CA LYS A 28 1.18 3.88 14.69
C LYS A 28 1.69 3.75 13.25
N LEU A 29 2.99 3.54 13.07
CA LEU A 29 3.56 3.30 11.74
C LEU A 29 3.03 2.00 11.13
N SER A 30 2.85 0.95 11.93
CA SER A 30 2.26 -0.30 11.47
C SER A 30 0.82 -0.12 11.00
N GLN A 31 0.01 0.66 11.73
CA GLN A 31 -1.35 1.02 11.31
C GLN A 31 -1.35 1.87 10.03
N GLU A 32 -0.42 2.82 9.92
CA GLU A 32 -0.24 3.65 8.73
C GLU A 32 0.16 2.83 7.50
N VAL A 33 1.03 1.83 7.64
CA VAL A 33 1.45 0.91 6.55
C VAL A 33 0.28 0.04 6.05
N MET A 34 -0.66 -0.30 6.93
CA MET A 34 -1.84 -1.10 6.58
C MET A 34 -2.95 -0.25 5.94
N ASN A 35 -2.97 1.06 6.16
CA ASN A 35 -3.96 1.94 5.56
C ASN A 35 -3.61 2.23 4.08
N PRO A 36 -4.50 1.87 3.13
CA PRO A 36 -4.24 1.96 1.69
C PRO A 36 -4.25 3.40 1.14
N THR A 37 -4.58 4.40 1.97
CA THR A 37 -4.59 5.84 1.65
C THR A 37 -3.50 6.63 2.37
N THR A 38 -2.71 5.98 3.23
CA THR A 38 -1.58 6.65 3.88
C THR A 38 -0.61 7.18 2.83
N LEU A 39 -0.16 8.42 3.01
CA LEU A 39 0.85 9.06 2.16
C LEU A 39 2.26 8.53 2.49
N ALA A 40 2.45 7.22 2.40
CA ALA A 40 3.72 6.54 2.59
C ALA A 40 4.21 5.96 1.25
N ARG A 41 5.52 6.05 1.01
CA ARG A 41 6.15 5.30 -0.09
C ARG A 41 6.15 3.84 0.32
N GLN A 42 5.43 3.00 -0.40
CA GLN A 42 5.28 1.59 -0.06
C GLN A 42 5.56 0.72 -1.28
N LEU A 43 6.26 -0.38 -1.06
CA LEU A 43 6.37 -1.49 -2.01
C LEU A 43 5.77 -2.71 -1.33
N GLN A 44 4.68 -3.22 -1.88
CA GLN A 44 4.03 -4.45 -1.44
C GLN A 44 4.38 -5.55 -2.44
N LEU A 45 4.93 -6.64 -1.93
CA LEU A 45 5.20 -7.87 -2.66
C LEU A 45 4.27 -8.93 -2.09
N GLU A 46 3.52 -9.59 -2.95
CA GLU A 46 2.56 -10.60 -2.51
C GLU A 46 2.64 -11.80 -3.44
N GLU A 47 2.61 -12.98 -2.87
CA GLU A 47 2.66 -14.24 -3.61
C GLU A 47 1.40 -15.04 -3.34
N TYR A 48 0.74 -15.48 -4.42
CA TYR A 48 -0.45 -16.30 -4.37
C TYR A 48 -0.15 -17.63 -5.05
N ALA A 49 0.01 -18.69 -4.27
CA ALA A 49 0.10 -20.06 -4.76
C ALA A 49 -1.31 -20.66 -4.92
N ILE A 50 -1.65 -21.06 -6.14
CA ILE A 50 -2.98 -21.58 -6.50
C ILE A 50 -2.83 -23.06 -6.86
N PHE A 51 -3.25 -23.93 -5.95
CA PHE A 51 -3.13 -25.39 -6.10
C PHE A 51 -4.25 -26.02 -6.92
N LYS A 52 -5.39 -25.34 -7.04
CA LYS A 52 -6.53 -25.80 -7.83
C LYS A 52 -7.15 -24.60 -8.54
N THR A 53 -7.27 -24.70 -9.84
CA THR A 53 -7.97 -23.71 -10.68
C THR A 53 -9.21 -24.38 -11.25
N GLU A 54 -10.37 -23.74 -11.14
CA GLU A 54 -11.62 -24.31 -11.67
C GLU A 54 -11.52 -24.49 -13.20
N GLY A 55 -11.72 -25.73 -13.65
CA GLY A 55 -11.65 -26.09 -15.07
C GLY A 55 -10.24 -26.25 -15.66
N GLN A 56 -9.18 -26.19 -14.84
CA GLN A 56 -7.80 -26.41 -15.29
C GLN A 56 -7.02 -27.23 -14.25
N ASP A 57 -6.42 -28.33 -14.68
CA ASP A 57 -5.50 -29.11 -13.85
C ASP A 57 -4.10 -28.50 -13.95
N GLY A 58 -3.54 -28.10 -12.81
CA GLY A 58 -2.20 -27.54 -12.75
C GLY A 58 -2.00 -26.56 -11.60
N PHE A 59 -0.72 -26.33 -11.28
CA PHE A 59 -0.31 -25.33 -10.30
C PHE A 59 -0.23 -23.96 -10.98
N ALA A 60 -0.91 -22.96 -10.43
CA ALA A 60 -0.77 -21.59 -10.88
C ALA A 60 -0.15 -20.73 -9.76
N GLN A 61 0.51 -19.65 -10.15
CA GLN A 61 1.10 -18.73 -9.20
C GLN A 61 0.93 -17.30 -9.68
N ASN A 62 0.55 -16.39 -8.80
CA ASN A 62 0.55 -14.95 -9.11
C ASN A 62 1.45 -14.23 -8.11
N PHE A 63 2.53 -13.63 -8.60
CA PHE A 63 3.37 -12.75 -7.81
C PHE A 63 3.02 -11.30 -8.13
N ARG A 64 2.41 -10.59 -7.18
CA ARG A 64 1.96 -9.22 -7.32
C ARG A 64 3.00 -8.24 -6.78
N PHE A 65 3.42 -7.32 -7.63
CA PHE A 65 4.20 -6.16 -7.26
C PHE A 65 3.29 -4.94 -7.22
N ARG A 66 3.23 -4.26 -6.07
CA ARG A 66 2.46 -3.02 -5.92
C ARG A 66 3.33 -1.92 -5.32
N GLY A 67 3.66 -0.94 -6.15
CA GLY A 67 4.29 0.30 -5.72
C GLY A 67 3.25 1.38 -5.42
N ILE A 68 3.42 2.10 -4.31
CA ILE A 68 2.61 3.27 -3.93
C ILE A 68 3.55 4.47 -3.80
N ILE A 69 3.28 5.50 -4.60
CA ILE A 69 4.04 6.74 -4.65
C ILE A 69 3.12 7.88 -4.18
N PRO A 70 3.32 8.41 -2.96
CA PRO A 70 2.57 9.54 -2.46
C PRO A 70 3.16 10.84 -3.00
N LEU A 71 2.29 11.72 -3.47
CA LEU A 71 2.60 13.09 -3.86
C LEU A 71 1.88 14.01 -2.87
N LYS A 72 2.64 14.77 -2.08
CA LYS A 72 2.07 15.69 -1.07
C LYS A 72 1.30 16.83 -1.73
N GLU A 73 1.84 17.36 -2.83
CA GLU A 73 1.22 18.39 -3.65
C GLU A 73 1.37 18.00 -5.11
N GLY A 74 0.26 17.92 -5.84
CA GLY A 74 0.30 17.70 -7.27
C GLY A 74 0.62 18.99 -8.02
N PHE A 75 1.32 18.84 -9.15
CA PHE A 75 1.69 19.96 -10.03
C PHE A 75 0.50 20.79 -10.52
N LEU A 76 -0.67 20.16 -10.74
CA LEU A 76 -1.86 20.81 -11.30
C LEU A 76 -2.97 21.07 -10.26
N ILE A 77 -3.06 20.23 -9.22
CA ILE A 77 -4.08 20.30 -8.17
C ILE A 77 -3.38 20.13 -6.83
N LYS A 78 -3.49 21.14 -5.97
CA LYS A 78 -2.87 21.22 -4.63
C LYS A 78 -3.58 20.33 -3.59
N VAL A 79 -3.89 19.10 -3.96
CA VAL A 79 -4.41 18.07 -3.06
C VAL A 79 -3.42 16.92 -3.01
N PRO A 80 -3.29 16.22 -1.86
CA PRO A 80 -2.47 15.03 -1.79
C PRO A 80 -2.95 13.96 -2.77
N GLN A 81 -2.00 13.25 -3.38
CA GLN A 81 -2.29 12.26 -4.41
C GLN A 81 -1.52 10.97 -4.15
N LEU A 82 -2.11 9.87 -4.58
CA LEU A 82 -1.52 8.55 -4.53
C LEU A 82 -1.49 7.98 -5.92
N ILE A 83 -0.29 7.69 -6.41
CA ILE A 83 -0.09 6.92 -7.62
C ILE A 83 0.23 5.50 -7.20
N ARG A 84 -0.57 4.55 -7.66
CA ARG A 84 -0.35 3.12 -7.44
C ARG A 84 -0.03 2.46 -8.77
N VAL A 85 1.05 1.70 -8.77
CA VAL A 85 1.50 0.90 -9.91
C VAL A 85 1.41 -0.55 -9.48
N ILE A 86 0.62 -1.35 -10.18
CA ILE A 86 0.42 -2.77 -9.90
C ILE A 86 0.83 -3.54 -11.15
N THR A 87 1.71 -4.52 -10.99
CA THR A 87 2.03 -5.47 -12.04
C THR A 87 2.14 -6.86 -11.43
N PHE A 88 2.13 -7.86 -12.30
CA PHE A 88 2.13 -9.26 -11.91
C PHE A 88 3.19 -10.02 -12.69
N LEU A 89 3.83 -10.97 -12.02
CA LEU A 89 4.54 -12.07 -12.63
C LEU A 89 3.74 -13.33 -12.35
N ASN A 90 3.10 -13.87 -13.38
CA ASN A 90 2.14 -14.96 -13.28
C ASN A 90 2.71 -16.23 -13.89
N THR A 91 2.37 -17.37 -13.30
CA THR A 91 2.58 -18.71 -13.84
C THR A 91 1.21 -19.34 -14.06
N ALA A 92 0.89 -19.65 -15.31
CA ALA A 92 -0.34 -20.34 -15.68
C ALA A 92 -0.31 -21.83 -15.26
N PRO A 93 -1.47 -22.50 -15.12
CA PRO A 93 -1.55 -23.93 -14.78
C PRO A 93 -0.77 -24.86 -15.71
N ASP A 94 -0.59 -24.46 -16.98
CA ASP A 94 0.20 -25.20 -17.98
C ASP A 94 1.72 -25.03 -17.81
N GLY A 95 2.16 -24.28 -16.79
CA GLY A 95 3.55 -24.05 -16.43
C GLY A 95 4.19 -22.82 -17.09
N LYS A 96 3.47 -22.07 -17.94
CA LYS A 96 4.02 -20.86 -18.56
C LYS A 96 4.14 -19.72 -17.55
N THR A 97 5.33 -19.16 -17.40
CA THR A 97 5.58 -17.98 -16.57
C THR A 97 5.81 -16.74 -17.42
N GLY A 98 5.25 -15.61 -17.01
CA GLY A 98 5.42 -14.35 -17.71
C GLY A 98 4.81 -13.15 -16.98
N LEU A 99 4.95 -11.97 -17.56
CA LEU A 99 4.32 -10.77 -17.01
C LEU A 99 2.82 -10.78 -17.28
N GLY A 100 2.05 -10.26 -16.33
CA GLY A 100 0.65 -9.91 -16.50
C GLY A 100 0.46 -8.45 -16.90
N ASP A 101 -0.77 -7.99 -16.76
CA ASP A 101 -1.14 -6.61 -17.11
C ASP A 101 -0.69 -5.59 -16.06
N LEU A 102 -0.31 -4.42 -16.53
CA LEU A 102 0.05 -3.27 -15.70
C LEU A 102 -1.21 -2.47 -15.40
N THR A 103 -1.48 -2.25 -14.12
CA THR A 103 -2.57 -1.37 -13.67
C THR A 103 -1.98 -0.14 -13.00
N LEU A 104 -2.40 1.04 -13.44
CA LEU A 104 -2.06 2.32 -12.83
C LEU A 104 -3.31 2.94 -12.24
N ASN A 105 -3.25 3.32 -10.97
CA ASN A 105 -4.31 4.08 -10.32
C ASN A 105 -3.77 5.41 -9.85
N ARG A 106 -4.54 6.47 -10.02
CA ARG A 106 -4.23 7.77 -9.44
C ARG A 106 -5.42 8.25 -8.63
N PHE A 107 -5.22 8.41 -7.34
CA PHE A 107 -6.22 8.93 -6.40
C PHE A 107 -5.82 10.31 -5.91
N PHE A 108 -6.79 11.20 -5.81
CA PHE A 108 -6.73 12.51 -5.19
C PHE A 108 -7.46 12.40 -3.84
N LEU A 109 -6.76 12.66 -2.74
CA LEU A 109 -7.35 12.66 -1.40
C LEU A 109 -7.98 14.03 -1.16
N LEU A 110 -9.30 14.11 -1.30
CA LEU A 110 -10.04 15.38 -1.34
C LEU A 110 -10.45 15.88 0.05
N THR A 111 -10.71 14.95 0.99
CA THR A 111 -11.06 15.33 2.36
C THR A 111 -10.45 14.36 3.35
N LYS A 112 -9.94 14.91 4.46
CA LYS A 112 -9.56 14.18 5.65
C LYS A 112 -10.28 14.87 6.81
N LYS A 113 -11.38 14.28 7.25
CA LYS A 113 -12.20 14.77 8.38
C LYS A 113 -12.11 13.76 9.52
N GLY A 114 -12.54 14.15 10.72
CA GLY A 114 -12.51 13.26 11.89
C GLY A 114 -13.23 11.92 11.66
N TRP A 115 -14.31 11.93 10.87
CA TRP A 115 -15.09 10.73 10.57
C TRP A 115 -14.46 9.82 9.49
N GLY A 116 -13.48 10.30 8.72
CA GLY A 116 -12.91 9.53 7.63
C GLY A 116 -12.24 10.31 6.51
N GLU A 117 -11.82 9.58 5.49
CA GLU A 117 -11.11 10.07 4.32
C GLU A 117 -11.89 9.75 3.03
N PHE A 118 -11.97 10.73 2.12
CA PHE A 118 -12.57 10.56 0.80
C PHE A 118 -11.54 10.88 -0.28
N GLY A 119 -11.47 10.01 -1.28
CA GLY A 119 -10.69 10.25 -2.48
C GLY A 119 -11.43 9.87 -3.75
N ALA A 120 -11.09 10.57 -4.82
CA ALA A 120 -11.57 10.31 -6.17
C ALA A 120 -10.36 10.19 -7.11
N GLY A 121 -10.52 9.53 -8.25
CA GLY A 121 -9.39 9.22 -9.09
C GLY A 121 -9.77 8.52 -10.37
N TRP A 122 -8.76 7.98 -11.02
CA TRP A 122 -8.92 7.14 -12.20
C TRP A 122 -8.04 5.90 -12.08
N ASN A 123 -8.43 4.89 -12.85
CA ASN A 123 -7.65 3.68 -13.05
C ASN A 123 -7.48 3.45 -14.55
N ILE A 124 -6.34 2.91 -14.93
CA ILE A 124 -6.06 2.43 -16.28
C ILE A 124 -5.39 1.06 -16.18
N GLN A 125 -5.79 0.14 -17.03
CA GLN A 125 -5.16 -1.15 -17.23
C GLN A 125 -4.55 -1.19 -18.63
N ILE A 126 -3.28 -1.56 -18.69
CA ILE A 126 -2.46 -1.60 -19.90
C ILE A 126 -2.09 -3.07 -20.12
N PRO A 127 -2.40 -3.64 -21.31
CA PRO A 127 -2.13 -5.03 -21.61
C PRO A 127 -0.64 -5.26 -21.89
N THR A 128 0.15 -5.39 -20.82
CA THR A 128 1.61 -5.66 -20.87
C THR A 128 1.94 -7.14 -20.77
N ARG A 129 0.90 -7.99 -20.74
CA ARG A 129 1.04 -9.44 -20.65
C ARG A 129 1.97 -10.01 -21.72
N THR A 130 2.81 -10.97 -21.33
CA THR A 130 3.72 -11.65 -22.26
C THR A 130 3.11 -12.87 -22.95
N ASP A 131 2.02 -13.41 -22.39
CA ASP A 131 1.25 -14.51 -22.97
C ASP A 131 -0.26 -14.22 -22.82
N ASP A 132 -1.08 -14.77 -23.71
CA ASP A 132 -2.55 -14.62 -23.73
C ASP A 132 -3.22 -15.23 -22.49
N GLN A 133 -2.60 -16.20 -21.84
CA GLN A 133 -3.13 -16.84 -20.64
C GLN A 133 -2.90 -16.02 -19.35
N LEU A 134 -2.04 -15.00 -19.39
CA LEU A 134 -1.54 -14.30 -18.19
C LEU A 134 -2.21 -12.94 -17.93
N GLY A 135 -3.14 -12.52 -18.79
CA GLY A 135 -3.85 -11.26 -18.67
C GLY A 135 -4.90 -11.05 -19.75
N SER A 136 -5.46 -9.85 -19.81
CA SER A 136 -6.42 -9.42 -20.82
C SER A 136 -5.73 -8.72 -21.99
N PRO A 137 -6.16 -8.93 -23.25
CA PRO A 137 -5.67 -8.14 -24.39
C PRO A 137 -6.17 -6.70 -24.41
N GLN A 138 -7.12 -6.34 -23.54
CA GLN A 138 -7.85 -5.09 -23.65
C GLN A 138 -7.24 -4.00 -22.76
N TRP A 139 -7.21 -2.78 -23.28
CA TRP A 139 -7.04 -1.60 -22.45
C TRP A 139 -8.34 -1.29 -21.73
N SER A 140 -8.25 -0.84 -20.48
CA SER A 140 -9.40 -0.38 -19.71
C SER A 140 -9.05 0.93 -19.03
N ILE A 141 -10.00 1.86 -18.97
CA ILE A 141 -9.88 3.10 -18.22
C ILE A 141 -11.21 3.37 -17.53
N GLY A 142 -11.16 3.77 -16.27
CA GLY A 142 -12.36 4.04 -15.51
C GLY A 142 -12.18 5.04 -14.38
N PRO A 143 -13.27 5.66 -13.91
CA PRO A 143 -13.24 6.41 -12.68
C PRO A 143 -12.97 5.48 -11.49
N ALA A 144 -12.39 6.01 -10.42
CA ALA A 144 -12.13 5.29 -9.18
C ALA A 144 -12.44 6.19 -7.98
N PHE A 145 -12.98 5.61 -6.91
CA PHE A 145 -13.30 6.32 -5.67
C PHE A 145 -12.88 5.50 -4.46
N THR A 146 -12.52 6.16 -3.37
CA THR A 146 -12.17 5.52 -2.11
C THR A 146 -12.82 6.28 -0.96
N VAL A 147 -13.37 5.53 0.00
CA VAL A 147 -13.91 6.04 1.25
C VAL A 147 -13.33 5.18 2.35
N ILE A 148 -12.72 5.81 3.35
CA ILE A 148 -12.25 5.14 4.56
C ILE A 148 -12.94 5.79 5.74
N PHE A 149 -13.57 4.98 6.57
CA PHE A 149 -14.15 5.42 7.84
C PHE A 149 -13.14 5.15 8.95
N THR A 150 -12.91 6.13 9.80
CA THR A 150 -11.92 6.02 10.90
C THR A 150 -12.59 5.76 12.25
N ASP A 151 -13.87 6.14 12.40
CA ASP A 151 -14.70 5.91 13.59
C ASP A 151 -15.89 4.99 13.26
N LEU A 152 -15.66 3.68 13.17
CA LEU A 152 -16.73 2.66 13.09
C LEU A 152 -16.86 1.89 14.40
#